data_AF-A0A0Q1B154-F1
#
_entry.id   AF-A0A0Q1B154-F1
#
_cell.length_a   1.000
_cell.length_b   1.000
_cell.length_c   1.000
_cell.angle_alpha   90.00
_cell.angle_beta   90.00
_cell.angle_gamma   90.00
#
_symmetry.space_group_name_H-M   'P 1'
#
loop_
_entity.id
_entity.type
_entity.pdbx_description
1 polymer ?
#
loop_
_entity_poly.entity_id
_entity_poly.type
_entity_poly.pdbx_seq_one_letter_code
_entity_poly.pdbx_strand_id
1 'polypeptide(L)'
;MKNIKDSKILIVEDESIIAEDIRSFLIDKGYSVSGVTNSGLKALEMHKNTNFDLVIMDIILDDDMNGIETANQLQKFCTVPVIFVTAVQDKAIVEDFSKTPNFEYILKPFNDSDLISAVDDLLTETQKDQQENIIKNKLELMFDYLSEGILILNESGKIVYCNEVIENLLSVKKNDTINDALFYLTNSATEKEILLEIKDRKIPCRVKSIELNWELDQKFLLIIQDLTQLKLLEKKYSELLEKYQLVVKKNGVGYFKIENKSVPKIIDINSALIKKLQFKHFSDITNKNFTELIQTERDFSTLLKQLNKNKLVEEFQLTFITQEKKHVAAELYCSLTKDKNSKEVIEGLIFFAS
;
A
#
# COMPACT_ATOMS: atom_id res chain seq x y z
N MET A 1 -1.62 12.26 -22.72
CA MET A 1 -3.01 12.78 -22.59
C MET A 1 -3.54 12.89 -24.01
N LYS A 2 -4.79 12.48 -24.25
CA LYS A 2 -5.41 12.65 -25.57
C LYS A 2 -5.58 14.15 -25.78
N ASN A 3 -5.03 14.68 -26.87
CA ASN A 3 -5.24 16.08 -27.21
C ASN A 3 -6.75 16.27 -27.47
N ILE A 4 -7.37 17.30 -26.90
CA ILE A 4 -8.80 17.60 -27.12
C ILE A 4 -9.10 17.73 -28.61
N LYS A 5 -8.14 18.21 -29.40
CA LYS A 5 -8.24 18.34 -30.85
C LYS A 5 -8.26 16.99 -31.61
N ASP A 6 -7.74 15.92 -31.01
CA ASP A 6 -7.81 14.55 -31.57
C ASP A 6 -9.13 13.84 -31.22
N SER A 7 -10.08 14.53 -30.57
CA SER A 7 -11.39 13.98 -30.22
C SER A 7 -12.21 13.73 -31.49
N LYS A 8 -12.82 12.55 -31.56
CA LYS A 8 -13.67 12.10 -32.67
C LYS A 8 -15.07 12.67 -32.51
N ILE A 9 -15.39 13.68 -33.30
CA ILE A 9 -16.69 14.35 -33.27
C ILE A 9 -17.63 13.72 -34.30
N LEU A 10 -18.87 13.44 -33.89
CA LEU A 10 -19.99 13.11 -34.78
C LEU A 10 -20.91 14.31 -34.91
N ILE A 11 -21.28 14.66 -36.14
CA ILE A 11 -22.28 15.70 -36.42
C ILE A 11 -23.56 15.02 -36.92
N VAL A 12 -24.69 15.38 -36.33
CA VAL A 12 -26.03 14.90 -36.70
C VAL A 12 -26.92 16.10 -37.01
N GLU A 13 -27.15 16.35 -38.30
CA GLU A 13 -27.82 17.54 -38.81
C GLU A 13 -28.47 17.20 -40.16
N ASP A 14 -29.75 17.50 -40.33
CA ASP A 14 -30.52 17.19 -41.53
C ASP A 14 -30.26 18.19 -42.67
N GLU A 15 -30.00 19.45 -42.34
CA GLU A 15 -29.57 20.48 -43.29
C GLU A 15 -28.08 20.32 -43.67
N SER A 16 -27.83 19.73 -44.84
CA SER A 16 -26.48 19.42 -45.31
C SER A 16 -25.52 20.63 -45.39
N ILE A 17 -26.05 21.83 -45.62
CA ILE A 17 -25.25 23.06 -45.65
C ILE A 17 -24.75 23.39 -44.24
N ILE A 18 -25.64 23.38 -43.25
CA ILE A 18 -25.28 23.62 -41.83
C ILE A 18 -24.29 22.55 -41.36
N ALA A 19 -24.52 21.30 -41.72
CA ALA A 19 -23.63 20.19 -41.35
C ALA A 19 -22.20 20.38 -41.89
N GLU A 20 -22.06 20.79 -43.15
CA GLU A 20 -20.75 21.06 -43.76
C GLU A 20 -20.10 22.35 -43.24
N ASP A 21 -20.89 23.37 -42.89
CA ASP A 21 -20.37 24.59 -42.26
C ASP A 21 -19.77 24.27 -40.89
N ILE A 22 -20.51 23.55 -40.03
CA ILE A 22 -20.01 23.08 -38.72
C ILE A 22 -18.76 22.22 -38.90
N ARG A 23 -18.79 21.28 -39.86
CA ARG A 23 -17.66 20.38 -40.12
C ARG A 23 -16.41 21.15 -40.55
N SER A 24 -16.54 22.05 -41.53
CA SER A 24 -15.43 22.83 -42.07
C SER A 24 -14.80 23.68 -40.98
N PHE A 25 -15.65 24.33 -40.18
CA PHE A 25 -15.22 25.16 -39.07
C PHE A 25 -14.45 24.37 -37.99
N LEU A 26 -14.95 23.20 -37.57
CA LEU A 26 -14.25 22.35 -36.60
C LEU A 26 -12.91 21.86 -37.13
N ILE A 27 -12.82 21.50 -38.41
CA ILE A 27 -11.58 21.07 -39.05
C ILE A 27 -10.56 22.23 -39.10
N ASP A 28 -10.99 23.44 -39.46
CA ASP A 28 -10.14 24.64 -39.49
C ASP A 28 -9.57 24.99 -38.10
N LYS A 29 -10.31 24.68 -37.04
CA LYS A 29 -9.88 24.84 -35.64
C LYS A 29 -9.11 23.63 -35.09
N GLY A 30 -8.83 22.64 -35.94
CA GLY A 30 -7.97 21.49 -35.68
C GLY A 30 -8.65 20.28 -35.07
N TYR A 31 -9.99 20.22 -35.00
CA TYR A 31 -10.69 19.04 -34.48
C TYR A 31 -10.83 17.93 -35.52
N SER A 32 -10.97 16.70 -35.04
CA SER A 32 -11.23 15.53 -35.88
C SER A 32 -12.73 15.22 -36.01
N VAL A 33 -13.35 15.68 -37.10
CA VAL A 33 -14.72 15.27 -37.46
C VAL A 33 -14.67 13.87 -38.06
N SER A 34 -15.15 12.89 -37.31
CA SER A 34 -15.07 11.45 -37.65
C SER A 34 -16.34 10.90 -38.27
N GLY A 35 -17.42 11.68 -38.30
CA GLY A 35 -18.68 11.30 -38.95
C GLY A 35 -19.62 12.49 -39.11
N VAL A 36 -20.39 12.47 -40.19
CA VAL A 36 -21.53 13.36 -40.42
C VAL A 36 -22.70 12.50 -40.88
N THR A 37 -23.87 12.71 -40.30
CA THR A 37 -25.10 12.03 -40.70
C THR A 37 -26.30 12.97 -40.59
N ASN A 38 -27.33 12.68 -41.36
CA ASN A 38 -28.58 13.45 -41.39
C ASN A 38 -29.72 12.76 -40.63
N SER A 39 -29.39 11.72 -39.85
CA SER A 39 -30.38 10.81 -39.28
C SER A 39 -29.93 10.34 -37.92
N GLY A 40 -30.85 10.42 -36.94
CA GLY A 40 -30.63 9.92 -35.59
C GLY A 40 -30.42 8.40 -35.55
N LEU A 41 -31.15 7.64 -36.38
CA LEU A 41 -30.98 6.19 -36.49
C LEU A 41 -29.58 5.82 -37.02
N LYS A 42 -29.11 6.52 -38.06
CA LYS A 42 -27.75 6.30 -38.57
C LYS A 42 -26.69 6.73 -37.55
N ALA A 43 -26.93 7.77 -36.76
CA ALA A 43 -26.01 8.17 -35.69
C ALA A 43 -25.81 7.03 -34.67
N LEU A 44 -26.88 6.34 -34.28
CA LEU A 44 -26.82 5.16 -33.42
C LEU A 44 -26.04 4.00 -34.07
N GLU A 45 -26.23 3.76 -35.38
CA GLU A 45 -25.48 2.74 -36.12
C GLU A 45 -23.99 3.07 -36.23
N MET A 46 -23.65 4.33 -36.50
CA MET A 46 -22.27 4.79 -36.57
C MET A 46 -21.58 4.64 -35.21
N HIS A 47 -22.28 4.95 -34.12
CA HIS A 47 -21.75 4.81 -32.77
C HIS A 47 -21.42 3.36 -32.39
N LYS A 48 -22.18 2.37 -32.91
CA LYS A 48 -21.86 0.94 -32.69
C LYS A 48 -20.51 0.52 -33.28
N ASN A 49 -20.09 1.17 -34.36
CA ASN A 49 -18.85 0.84 -35.07
C ASN A 49 -17.68 1.77 -34.69
N THR A 50 -17.99 2.98 -34.22
CA THR A 50 -17.00 4.00 -33.86
C THR A 50 -17.38 4.65 -32.54
N ASN A 51 -16.49 4.58 -31.55
CA ASN A 51 -16.64 5.38 -30.34
C ASN A 51 -16.30 6.84 -30.66
N PHE A 52 -17.31 7.70 -30.56
CA PHE A 52 -17.16 9.15 -30.63
C PHE A 52 -16.89 9.73 -29.24
N ASP A 53 -16.13 10.81 -29.20
CA ASP A 53 -15.81 11.53 -27.96
C ASP A 53 -16.78 12.70 -27.72
N LEU A 54 -17.51 13.13 -28.76
CA LEU A 54 -18.51 14.20 -28.71
C LEU A 54 -19.52 14.01 -29.85
N VAL A 55 -20.79 14.29 -29.56
CA VAL A 55 -21.84 14.37 -30.58
C VAL A 55 -22.41 15.78 -30.62
N ILE A 56 -22.42 16.39 -31.80
CA ILE A 56 -23.16 17.63 -32.07
C ILE A 56 -24.45 17.21 -32.77
N MET A 57 -25.59 17.56 -32.19
CA MET A 57 -26.89 17.01 -32.53
C MET A 57 -27.91 18.13 -32.74
N ASP A 58 -28.54 18.21 -33.90
CA ASP A 58 -29.76 19.00 -34.01
C ASP A 58 -30.90 18.31 -33.26
N ILE A 59 -31.68 19.10 -32.53
CA ILE A 59 -32.92 18.65 -31.88
C ILE A 59 -33.97 18.29 -32.93
N ILE A 60 -34.11 19.11 -33.97
CA ILE A 60 -35.07 18.87 -35.05
C ILE A 60 -34.33 18.08 -36.12
N LEU A 61 -34.82 16.88 -36.40
CA LEU A 61 -34.34 16.04 -37.48
C LEU A 61 -35.56 15.64 -38.32
N ASP A 62 -35.46 15.73 -39.65
CA ASP A 62 -36.46 15.29 -40.62
C ASP A 62 -36.58 13.73 -40.72
N ASP A 63 -36.62 13.05 -39.58
CA ASP A 63 -36.65 11.59 -39.42
C ASP A 63 -37.73 11.14 -38.42
N ASP A 64 -37.98 9.83 -38.32
CA ASP A 64 -38.94 9.24 -37.36
C ASP A 64 -38.53 9.45 -35.88
N MET A 65 -37.29 9.88 -35.62
CA MET A 65 -36.73 10.06 -34.29
C MET A 65 -36.00 11.41 -34.21
N ASN A 66 -36.37 12.24 -33.23
CA ASN A 66 -35.76 13.55 -33.04
C ASN A 66 -34.38 13.46 -32.34
N GLY A 67 -33.65 14.57 -32.27
CA GLY A 67 -32.31 14.61 -31.69
C GLY A 67 -32.25 14.27 -30.19
N ILE A 68 -33.29 14.65 -29.43
CA ILE A 68 -33.38 14.39 -27.98
C ILE A 68 -33.58 12.89 -27.74
N GLU A 69 -34.49 12.26 -28.47
CA GLU A 69 -34.70 10.81 -28.45
C GLU A 69 -33.44 10.05 -28.86
N THR A 70 -32.76 10.54 -29.90
CA THR A 70 -31.49 9.97 -30.36
C THR A 70 -30.43 10.03 -29.26
N ALA A 71 -30.24 11.18 -28.63
CA ALA A 71 -29.29 11.36 -27.53
C ALA A 71 -29.64 10.45 -26.35
N ASN A 72 -30.92 10.40 -25.95
CA ASN A 72 -31.38 9.50 -24.89
C ASN A 72 -31.13 8.02 -25.21
N GLN A 73 -31.24 7.62 -26.49
CA GLN A 73 -30.88 6.27 -26.90
C GLN A 73 -29.37 6.04 -26.85
N LEU A 74 -28.55 6.99 -27.30
CA LEU A 74 -27.08 6.92 -27.18
C LEU A 74 -26.65 6.74 -25.71
N GLN A 75 -27.26 7.50 -24.80
CA GLN A 75 -26.94 7.44 -23.36
C GLN A 75 -27.23 6.08 -22.70
N LYS A 76 -28.08 5.24 -23.30
CA LYS A 76 -28.31 3.87 -22.81
C LYS A 76 -27.13 2.94 -23.08
N PHE A 77 -26.30 3.26 -24.07
CA PHE A 77 -25.20 2.42 -24.52
C PHE A 77 -23.82 2.99 -24.15
N CYS A 78 -23.71 4.30 -24.01
CA CYS A 78 -22.46 5.00 -23.70
C CYS A 78 -22.71 6.30 -22.94
N THR A 79 -21.68 6.91 -22.37
CA THR A 79 -21.74 8.22 -21.72
C THR A 79 -21.10 9.30 -22.61
N VAL A 80 -21.42 9.30 -23.90
CA VAL A 80 -20.86 10.28 -24.84
C VAL A 80 -21.47 11.67 -24.57
N PRO A 81 -20.67 12.74 -24.45
CA PRO A 81 -21.21 14.07 -24.27
C PRO A 81 -21.92 14.55 -25.55
N VAL A 82 -22.99 15.34 -25.38
CA VAL A 82 -23.83 15.82 -26.49
C VAL A 82 -24.00 17.33 -26.44
N ILE A 83 -23.70 18.02 -27.55
CA ILE A 83 -24.05 19.43 -27.75
C ILE A 83 -25.29 19.48 -28.63
N PHE A 84 -26.38 19.96 -28.08
CA PHE A 84 -27.59 20.21 -28.85
C PHE A 84 -27.49 21.54 -29.58
N VAL A 85 -27.71 21.55 -30.89
CA VAL A 85 -27.75 22.77 -31.70
C VAL A 85 -29.20 22.96 -32.13
N THR A 86 -29.84 24.07 -31.80
CA THR A 86 -31.29 24.19 -32.04
C THR A 86 -31.78 25.60 -32.33
N ALA A 87 -32.78 25.73 -33.19
CA ALA A 87 -33.54 26.99 -33.36
C ALA A 87 -34.67 27.16 -32.32
N VAL A 88 -34.91 26.15 -31.48
CA VAL A 88 -36.03 26.09 -30.54
C VAL A 88 -35.71 26.84 -29.24
N GLN A 89 -36.57 27.79 -28.86
CA GLN A 89 -36.49 28.54 -27.60
C GLN A 89 -37.56 28.12 -26.58
N ASP A 90 -38.30 27.04 -26.84
CA ASP A 90 -39.38 26.58 -25.96
C ASP A 90 -38.83 25.98 -24.67
N LYS A 91 -39.24 26.53 -23.53
CA LYS A 91 -38.84 26.07 -22.19
C LYS A 91 -39.20 24.61 -21.93
N ALA A 92 -40.30 24.11 -22.47
CA ALA A 92 -40.70 22.72 -22.28
C ALA A 92 -39.70 21.75 -22.94
N ILE A 93 -39.13 22.15 -24.09
CA ILE A 93 -38.13 21.36 -24.82
C ILE A 93 -36.78 21.45 -24.10
N VAL A 94 -36.43 22.62 -23.56
CA VAL A 94 -35.24 22.82 -22.71
C VAL A 94 -35.27 21.96 -21.45
N GLU A 95 -36.41 21.91 -20.76
CA GLU A 95 -36.57 21.03 -19.59
C GLU A 95 -36.41 19.55 -19.96
N ASP A 96 -36.80 19.15 -21.17
CA ASP A 96 -36.76 17.75 -21.56
C ASP A 96 -35.34 17.26 -21.89
N PHE A 97 -34.56 18.02 -22.67
CA PHE A 97 -33.17 17.65 -22.92
C PHE A 97 -32.24 17.90 -21.73
N SER A 98 -32.63 18.75 -20.77
CA SER A 98 -31.84 18.98 -19.54
C SER A 98 -31.68 17.75 -18.64
N LYS A 99 -32.48 16.70 -18.89
CA LYS A 99 -32.37 15.40 -18.22
C LYS A 99 -31.27 14.52 -18.80
N THR A 100 -30.73 14.88 -19.97
CA THR A 100 -29.62 14.16 -20.60
C THR A 100 -28.37 14.38 -19.75
N PRO A 101 -27.62 13.34 -19.36
CA PRO A 101 -26.35 13.53 -18.68
C PRO A 101 -25.29 14.08 -19.65
N ASN A 102 -24.36 14.90 -19.14
CA ASN A 102 -23.22 15.48 -19.87
C ASN A 102 -23.63 16.14 -21.20
N PHE A 103 -24.48 17.16 -21.12
CA PHE A 103 -24.95 17.89 -22.29
C PHE A 103 -24.62 19.37 -22.20
N GLU A 104 -24.56 19.99 -23.37
CA GLU A 104 -24.59 21.43 -23.54
C GLU A 104 -25.56 21.77 -24.69
N TYR A 105 -25.96 23.04 -24.83
CA TYR A 105 -26.79 23.44 -25.96
C TYR A 105 -26.43 24.82 -26.48
N ILE A 106 -26.66 25.02 -27.77
CA ILE A 106 -26.38 26.23 -28.51
C ILE A 106 -27.61 26.60 -29.33
N LEU A 107 -28.00 27.88 -29.30
CA LEU A 107 -29.11 28.41 -30.08
C LEU A 107 -28.66 28.83 -31.49
N LYS A 108 -29.40 28.42 -32.53
CA LYS A 108 -29.27 28.92 -33.90
C LYS A 108 -29.91 30.32 -34.01
N PRO A 109 -29.29 31.29 -34.70
CA PRO A 109 -27.94 31.25 -35.28
C PRO A 109 -26.88 31.45 -34.18
N PHE A 110 -25.80 30.67 -34.26
CA PHE A 110 -24.63 30.78 -33.39
C PHE A 110 -23.43 31.27 -34.19
N ASN A 111 -22.47 31.85 -33.49
CA ASN A 111 -21.19 32.18 -34.11
C ASN A 111 -20.16 31.07 -33.86
N ASP A 112 -19.09 31.10 -34.65
CA ASP A 112 -17.91 30.26 -34.54
C ASP A 112 -17.37 30.13 -33.10
N SER A 113 -17.25 31.25 -32.37
CA SER A 113 -16.74 31.23 -30.99
C SER A 113 -17.65 30.51 -30.02
N ASP A 114 -18.97 30.60 -30.19
CA ASP A 114 -19.95 29.94 -29.31
C ASP A 114 -19.80 28.42 -29.43
N LEU A 115 -19.68 27.91 -30.66
CA LEU A 115 -19.51 26.47 -30.90
C LEU A 115 -18.18 25.94 -30.37
N ILE A 116 -17.08 26.68 -30.55
CA ILE A 116 -15.78 26.24 -30.02
C ILE A 116 -15.76 26.24 -28.50
N SER A 117 -16.33 27.28 -27.87
CA SER A 117 -16.38 27.33 -26.41
C SER A 117 -17.11 26.10 -25.87
N ALA A 118 -18.32 25.83 -26.38
CA ALA A 118 -19.09 24.66 -25.95
C ALA A 118 -18.36 23.33 -26.19
N VAL A 119 -17.70 23.17 -27.35
CA VAL A 119 -16.91 21.98 -27.64
C VAL A 119 -15.75 21.81 -26.67
N ASP A 120 -14.99 22.88 -26.41
CA ASP A 120 -13.85 22.84 -25.49
C ASP A 120 -14.28 22.65 -24.04
N ASP A 121 -15.31 23.36 -23.59
CA ASP A 121 -15.82 23.32 -22.22
C ASP A 121 -16.35 21.91 -21.91
N LEU A 122 -17.25 21.37 -22.74
CA LEU A 122 -17.84 20.05 -22.52
C LEU A 122 -16.82 18.91 -22.62
N LEU A 123 -15.88 18.96 -23.58
CA LEU A 123 -14.82 17.95 -23.68
C LEU A 123 -13.85 18.02 -22.49
N THR A 124 -13.50 19.22 -22.03
CA THR A 124 -12.60 19.40 -20.89
C THR A 124 -13.23 18.91 -19.60
N GLU A 125 -14.49 19.27 -19.35
CA GLU A 125 -15.25 18.80 -18.19
C GLU A 125 -15.36 17.28 -18.19
N THR A 126 -15.74 16.69 -19.32
CA THR A 126 -15.85 15.24 -19.45
C THR A 126 -14.52 14.53 -19.21
N GLN A 127 -13.40 15.05 -19.73
CA GLN A 127 -12.07 14.48 -19.49
C GLN A 127 -11.67 14.56 -18.02
N LYS A 128 -11.98 15.68 -17.35
CA LYS A 128 -11.68 15.89 -15.93
C LYS A 128 -12.46 14.90 -15.07
N ASP A 129 -13.77 14.77 -15.31
CA ASP A 129 -14.64 13.83 -14.57
C ASP A 129 -14.18 12.38 -14.75
N GLN A 130 -13.82 11.98 -15.96
CA GLN A 130 -13.26 10.66 -16.22
C GLN A 130 -11.95 10.44 -15.45
N GLN A 131 -11.08 11.44 -15.41
CA GLN A 131 -9.79 11.35 -14.72
C GLN A 131 -9.96 11.27 -13.20
N GLU A 132 -10.86 12.07 -12.63
CA GLU A 132 -11.21 12.01 -11.21
C GLU A 132 -11.78 10.64 -10.84
N ASN A 133 -12.67 10.08 -11.66
CA ASN A 133 -13.22 8.74 -11.46
C ASN A 133 -12.14 7.64 -11.57
N ILE A 134 -11.21 7.74 -12.52
CA ILE A 134 -10.08 6.80 -12.64
C ILE A 134 -9.19 6.88 -11.40
N ILE A 135 -8.84 8.09 -10.95
CA ILE A 135 -8.02 8.29 -9.75
C ILE A 135 -8.73 7.71 -8.53
N LYS A 136 -10.02 8.01 -8.36
CA LYS A 136 -10.84 7.51 -7.26
C LYS A 136 -10.88 5.98 -7.25
N ASN A 137 -11.23 5.34 -8.37
CA ASN A 137 -11.26 3.88 -8.49
C ASN A 137 -9.89 3.27 -8.21
N LYS A 138 -8.80 3.91 -8.68
CA LYS A 138 -7.44 3.44 -8.40
C LYS A 138 -7.09 3.55 -6.92
N LEU A 139 -7.51 4.63 -6.25
CA LEU A 139 -7.32 4.80 -4.81
C LEU A 139 -8.11 3.76 -4.01
N GLU A 140 -9.36 3.50 -4.38
CA GLU A 140 -10.19 2.46 -3.77
C GLU A 140 -9.51 1.08 -3.89
N LEU A 141 -9.07 0.71 -5.10
CA LEU A 141 -8.31 -0.52 -5.29
C LEU A 141 -7.03 -0.56 -4.45
N MET A 142 -6.26 0.53 -4.39
CA MET A 142 -5.06 0.59 -3.55
C MET A 142 -5.37 0.36 -2.07
N PHE A 143 -6.47 0.91 -1.56
CA PHE A 143 -6.88 0.73 -0.18
C PHE A 143 -7.36 -0.70 0.13
N ASP A 144 -7.92 -1.40 -0.85
CA ASP A 144 -8.33 -2.80 -0.71
C ASP A 144 -7.15 -3.78 -0.70
N TYR A 145 -6.08 -3.49 -1.45
CA TYR A 145 -4.86 -4.32 -1.45
C TYR A 145 -3.92 -4.09 -0.27
N LEU A 146 -4.13 -3.02 0.50
CA LEU A 146 -3.34 -2.80 1.72
C LEU A 146 -3.75 -3.82 2.78
N SER A 147 -2.77 -4.52 3.35
CA SER A 147 -2.99 -5.41 4.49
C SER A 147 -3.30 -4.66 5.80
N GLU A 148 -3.27 -3.33 5.75
CA GLU A 148 -3.57 -2.45 6.86
C GLU A 148 -5.04 -2.01 6.80
N GLY A 149 -5.66 -1.94 7.96
CA GLY A 149 -7.00 -1.40 8.10
C GLY A 149 -6.98 0.12 7.97
N ILE A 150 -7.77 0.66 7.04
CA ILE A 150 -7.92 2.09 6.81
C ILE A 150 -9.30 2.53 7.26
N LEU A 151 -9.34 3.55 8.09
CA LEU A 151 -10.55 4.10 8.68
C LEU A 151 -10.48 5.62 8.68
N ILE A 152 -11.53 6.27 8.15
CA ILE A 152 -11.66 7.74 8.19
C ILE A 152 -12.88 8.09 9.05
N LEU A 153 -12.65 8.96 10.03
CA LEU A 153 -13.64 9.47 10.96
C LEU A 153 -13.86 10.96 10.76
N ASN A 154 -15.06 11.45 11.04
CA ASN A 154 -15.31 12.88 11.22
C ASN A 154 -15.08 13.33 12.67
N GLU A 155 -15.24 14.63 12.95
CA GLU A 155 -15.11 15.23 14.29
C GLU A 155 -16.01 14.60 15.36
N SER A 156 -17.12 13.99 14.96
CA SER A 156 -18.06 13.32 15.86
C SER A 156 -17.76 11.83 16.08
N GLY A 157 -16.69 11.29 15.49
CA GLY A 157 -16.32 9.87 15.58
C GLY A 157 -17.15 8.94 14.68
N LYS A 158 -17.88 9.48 13.72
CA LYS A 158 -18.64 8.71 12.72
C LYS A 158 -17.74 8.27 11.57
N ILE A 159 -17.91 7.03 11.13
CA ILE A 159 -17.15 6.43 10.03
C ILE A 159 -17.58 7.03 8.69
N VAL A 160 -16.70 7.82 8.09
CA VAL A 160 -16.84 8.38 6.74
C VAL A 160 -16.43 7.34 5.70
N TYR A 161 -15.39 6.56 6.00
CA TYR A 161 -14.86 5.50 5.13
C TYR A 161 -14.18 4.41 5.96
N CYS A 162 -14.28 3.17 5.50
CA CYS A 162 -13.49 2.04 6.00
C CYS A 162 -13.22 1.06 4.85
N ASN A 163 -12.03 0.48 4.79
CA ASN A 163 -11.73 -0.61 3.84
C ASN A 163 -12.18 -1.98 4.39
N GLU A 164 -12.20 -3.00 3.52
CA GLU A 164 -12.67 -4.34 3.86
C GLU A 164 -11.92 -4.95 5.07
N VAL A 165 -10.63 -4.62 5.22
CA VAL A 165 -9.83 -5.06 6.37
C VAL A 165 -10.43 -4.56 7.69
N ILE A 166 -10.84 -3.29 7.76
CA ILE A 166 -11.51 -2.74 8.95
C ILE A 166 -12.90 -3.34 9.15
N GLU A 167 -13.66 -3.53 8.07
CA GLU A 167 -14.98 -4.15 8.17
C GLU A 167 -14.88 -5.55 8.79
N ASN A 168 -13.89 -6.33 8.37
CA ASN A 168 -13.64 -7.67 8.89
C ASN A 168 -13.04 -7.65 10.31
N LEU A 169 -12.11 -6.72 10.60
CA LEU A 169 -11.44 -6.61 11.89
C LEU A 169 -12.40 -6.15 13.00
N LEU A 170 -13.13 -5.05 12.76
CA LEU A 170 -13.98 -4.39 13.75
C LEU A 170 -15.46 -4.80 13.65
N SER A 171 -15.88 -5.49 12.59
CA SER A 171 -17.30 -5.77 12.30
C SER A 171 -18.16 -4.50 12.18
N VAL A 172 -17.62 -3.45 11.57
CA VAL A 172 -18.28 -2.14 11.36
C VAL A 172 -18.48 -1.86 9.88
N LYS A 173 -19.37 -0.92 9.56
CA LYS A 173 -19.62 -0.41 8.21
C LYS A 173 -19.54 1.11 8.15
N LYS A 174 -19.51 1.64 6.93
CA LYS A 174 -19.71 3.08 6.68
C LYS A 174 -20.97 3.59 7.40
N ASN A 175 -20.86 4.78 7.99
CA ASN A 175 -21.85 5.45 8.84
C ASN A 175 -22.02 4.92 10.27
N ASP A 176 -21.35 3.85 10.68
CA ASP A 176 -21.33 3.46 12.09
C ASP A 176 -20.55 4.49 12.93
N THR A 177 -20.76 4.47 14.24
CA THR A 177 -19.99 5.28 15.20
C THR A 177 -18.98 4.38 15.89
N ILE A 178 -17.73 4.83 15.96
CA ILE A 178 -16.68 4.02 16.57
C ILE A 178 -16.61 4.22 18.09
N ASN A 179 -16.11 3.22 18.79
CA ASN A 179 -15.94 3.25 20.25
C ASN A 179 -14.99 4.40 20.68
N ASP A 180 -15.28 5.00 21.83
CA ASP A 180 -14.54 6.10 22.47
C ASP A 180 -13.02 5.84 22.56
N ALA A 181 -12.61 4.58 22.74
CA ALA A 181 -11.19 4.21 22.82
C ALA A 181 -10.42 4.46 21.50
N LEU A 182 -11.04 4.18 20.35
CA LEU A 182 -10.45 4.45 19.04
C LEU A 182 -10.52 5.94 18.70
N PHE A 183 -11.61 6.60 19.08
CA PHE A 183 -11.75 8.04 18.93
C PHE A 183 -10.71 8.81 19.77
N TYR A 184 -10.40 8.38 20.98
CA TYR A 184 -9.36 9.03 21.80
C TYR A 184 -7.97 9.06 21.14
N LEU A 185 -7.67 8.09 20.26
CA LEU A 185 -6.39 8.02 19.57
C LEU A 185 -6.24 9.10 18.51
N THR A 186 -7.36 9.65 18.00
CA THR A 186 -7.35 10.69 16.97
C THR A 186 -6.61 11.93 17.47
N ASN A 187 -6.83 12.29 18.73
CA ASN A 187 -6.26 13.46 19.42
C ASN A 187 -4.76 13.39 19.73
N SER A 188 -4.08 12.28 19.41
CA SER A 188 -2.71 12.05 19.88
C SER A 188 -1.62 12.03 18.83
N ALA A 189 -1.92 12.19 17.53
CA ALA A 189 -0.97 12.26 16.39
C ALA A 189 0.26 11.31 16.49
N THR A 190 0.09 10.16 17.14
CA THR A 190 1.18 9.26 17.52
C THR A 190 0.80 7.83 17.19
N GLU A 191 1.81 7.07 16.76
CA GLU A 191 1.71 5.64 16.57
C GLU A 191 1.73 4.94 17.94
N LYS A 192 0.73 4.09 18.21
CA LYS A 192 0.58 3.39 19.50
C LYS A 192 0.20 1.94 19.28
N GLU A 193 0.80 1.03 20.05
CA GLU A 193 0.32 -0.34 20.19
C GLU A 193 -0.75 -0.39 21.27
N ILE A 194 -1.92 -0.91 20.94
CA ILE A 194 -3.07 -1.05 21.84
C ILE A 194 -3.65 -2.45 21.74
N LEU A 195 -4.43 -2.83 22.74
CA LEU A 195 -5.22 -4.05 22.70
C LEU A 195 -6.67 -3.66 22.41
N LEU A 196 -7.12 -3.85 21.16
CA LEU A 196 -8.49 -3.59 20.78
C LEU A 196 -9.39 -4.73 21.27
N GLU A 197 -10.38 -4.37 22.09
CA GLU A 197 -11.40 -5.29 22.58
C GLU A 197 -12.64 -5.15 21.70
N ILE A 198 -12.93 -6.18 20.93
CA ILE A 198 -14.02 -6.21 19.95
C ILE A 198 -14.86 -7.43 20.28
N LYS A 199 -16.05 -7.20 20.85
CA LYS A 199 -16.92 -8.25 21.40
C LYS A 199 -16.11 -9.09 22.42
N ASP A 200 -15.89 -10.38 22.15
CA ASP A 200 -15.14 -11.30 23.01
C ASP A 200 -13.68 -11.52 22.56
N ARG A 201 -13.18 -10.75 21.58
CA ARG A 201 -11.82 -10.88 21.04
C ARG A 201 -10.94 -9.72 21.47
N LYS A 202 -9.71 -10.04 21.85
CA LYS A 202 -8.65 -9.06 22.15
C LYS A 202 -7.58 -9.15 21.07
N ILE A 203 -7.51 -8.12 20.24
CA ILE A 203 -6.62 -8.08 19.09
C ILE A 203 -5.54 -7.03 19.37
N PRO A 204 -4.25 -7.41 19.45
CA PRO A 204 -3.18 -6.44 19.56
C PRO A 204 -3.04 -5.71 18.23
N CYS A 205 -3.16 -4.39 18.24
CA CYS A 205 -3.11 -3.58 17.03
C CYS A 205 -2.12 -2.43 17.19
N ARG A 206 -1.46 -2.06 16.10
CA ARG A 206 -0.77 -0.78 15.98
C ARG A 206 -1.70 0.21 15.31
N VAL A 207 -1.94 1.34 15.95
CA VAL A 207 -2.80 2.39 15.41
C VAL A 207 -1.97 3.65 15.21
N LYS A 208 -2.07 4.21 14.00
CA LYS A 208 -1.52 5.51 13.66
C LYS A 208 -2.65 6.45 13.30
N SER A 209 -2.67 7.62 13.92
CA SER A 209 -3.62 8.69 13.64
C SER A 209 -2.96 9.81 12.85
N ILE A 210 -3.65 10.29 11.82
CA ILE A 210 -3.31 11.45 11.03
C ILE A 210 -4.54 12.36 10.96
N GLU A 211 -4.37 13.61 11.35
CA GLU A 211 -5.38 14.64 11.18
C GLU A 211 -5.37 15.15 9.73
N LEU A 212 -6.56 15.25 9.14
CA LEU A 212 -6.78 15.70 7.77
C LEU A 212 -7.69 16.92 7.79
N ASN A 213 -7.27 18.00 7.14
CA ASN A 213 -8.12 19.16 6.88
C ASN A 213 -8.64 19.05 5.45
N TRP A 214 -9.93 18.75 5.30
CA TRP A 214 -10.56 18.58 3.98
C TRP A 214 -11.90 19.32 3.95
N GLU A 215 -12.04 20.29 3.04
CA GLU A 215 -13.31 21.01 2.79
C GLU A 215 -13.86 21.76 4.02
N LEU A 216 -12.96 22.29 4.87
CA LEU A 216 -13.27 23.01 6.12
C LEU A 216 -13.75 22.13 7.29
N ASP A 217 -13.89 20.82 7.09
CA ASP A 217 -14.18 19.86 8.16
C ASP A 217 -12.90 19.14 8.60
N GLN A 218 -12.70 19.02 9.92
CA GLN A 218 -11.60 18.23 10.47
C GLN A 218 -11.97 16.73 10.40
N LYS A 219 -11.10 15.95 9.78
CA LYS A 219 -11.26 14.49 9.63
C LYS A 219 -10.04 13.79 10.18
N PHE A 220 -10.21 12.55 10.60
CA PHE A 220 -9.12 11.75 11.16
C PHE A 220 -8.96 10.46 10.37
N LEU A 221 -7.75 10.24 9.83
CA LEU A 221 -7.35 8.99 9.21
C LEU A 221 -6.66 8.12 10.26
N LEU A 222 -7.23 6.96 10.51
CA LEU A 222 -6.67 5.91 11.35
C LEU A 222 -6.19 4.76 10.46
N ILE A 223 -4.92 4.41 10.63
CA ILE A 223 -4.30 3.22 10.04
C ILE A 223 -4.13 2.21 11.17
N ILE A 224 -4.73 1.04 11.02
CA ILE A 224 -4.79 -0.02 12.03
C ILE A 224 -4.13 -1.29 11.48
N GLN A 225 -3.04 -1.72 12.10
CA GLN A 225 -2.32 -2.93 11.74
C GLN A 225 -2.57 -4.02 12.80
N ASP A 226 -3.04 -5.20 12.38
CA ASP A 226 -3.15 -6.37 13.26
C ASP A 226 -1.76 -6.98 13.55
N LEU A 227 -1.39 -7.05 14.83
CA LEU A 227 -0.11 -7.58 15.31
C LEU A 227 -0.22 -9.01 15.86
N THR A 228 -1.37 -9.69 15.71
CA THR A 228 -1.62 -11.01 16.32
C THR A 228 -0.57 -12.04 15.94
N GLN A 229 -0.26 -12.17 14.64
CA GLN A 229 0.77 -13.09 14.14
C GLN A 229 2.16 -12.73 14.67
N LEU A 230 2.49 -11.43 14.70
CA LEU A 230 3.78 -10.95 15.18
C LEU A 230 3.98 -11.27 16.67
N LYS A 231 3.00 -10.95 17.52
CA LYS A 231 3.05 -11.24 18.96
C LYS A 231 3.10 -12.75 19.23
N LEU A 232 2.40 -13.57 18.43
CA LEU A 232 2.46 -15.03 18.54
C LEU A 232 3.86 -15.56 18.21
N LEU A 233 4.47 -15.04 17.14
CA LEU A 233 5.83 -15.41 16.73
C LEU A 233 6.87 -14.99 17.77
N GLU A 234 6.79 -13.76 18.29
CA GLU A 234 7.66 -13.28 19.36
C GLU A 234 7.58 -14.19 20.58
N LYS A 235 6.37 -14.56 21.02
CA LYS A 235 6.17 -15.47 22.14
C LYS A 235 6.80 -16.85 21.90
N LYS A 236 6.54 -17.46 20.72
CA LYS A 236 7.13 -18.75 20.36
C LYS A 236 8.65 -18.71 20.34
N TYR A 237 9.22 -17.62 19.84
CA TYR A 237 10.66 -17.42 19.79
C TYR A 237 11.26 -17.30 21.20
N SER A 238 10.63 -16.54 22.10
CA SER A 238 11.03 -16.44 23.51
C SER A 238 11.00 -17.80 24.22
N GLU A 239 9.93 -18.58 24.05
CA GLU A 239 9.82 -19.93 24.64
C GLU A 239 10.90 -20.88 24.11
N LEU A 240 11.23 -20.80 22.82
CA LEU A 240 12.29 -21.60 22.20
C LEU A 240 13.67 -21.24 22.76
N LEU A 241 13.96 -19.95 22.92
CA LEU A 241 15.20 -19.47 23.51
C LEU A 241 15.37 -19.95 24.96
N GLU A 242 14.30 -19.90 25.77
CA GLU A 242 14.33 -20.42 27.15
C GLU A 242 14.62 -21.92 27.17
N LYS A 243 13.96 -22.71 26.31
CA LYS A 243 14.22 -24.15 26.18
C LYS A 243 15.68 -24.43 25.78
N TYR A 244 16.20 -23.70 24.80
CA TYR A 244 17.59 -23.82 24.36
C TYR A 244 18.56 -23.53 25.52
N GLN A 245 18.36 -22.44 26.25
CA GLN A 245 19.20 -22.10 27.41
C GLN A 245 19.14 -23.18 28.50
N LEU A 246 17.99 -23.80 28.73
CA LEU A 246 17.85 -24.89 29.70
C LEU A 246 18.60 -26.15 29.26
N VAL A 247 18.51 -26.55 27.99
CA VAL A 247 19.24 -27.70 27.43
C VAL A 247 20.74 -27.50 27.56
N VAL A 248 21.24 -26.33 27.16
CA VAL A 248 22.65 -25.95 27.28
C VAL A 248 23.11 -25.97 28.74
N LYS A 249 22.30 -25.46 29.69
CA LYS A 249 22.64 -25.46 31.12
C LYS A 249 22.58 -26.86 31.76
N LYS A 250 21.66 -27.74 31.36
CA LYS A 250 21.45 -29.06 31.98
C LYS A 250 22.39 -30.15 31.47
N ASN A 251 22.78 -30.13 30.20
CA ASN A 251 23.56 -31.21 29.60
C ASN A 251 25.08 -31.10 29.87
N GLY A 252 25.52 -30.16 30.71
CA GLY A 252 26.94 -29.99 31.01
C GLY A 252 27.78 -29.50 29.82
N VAL A 253 27.11 -29.08 28.73
CA VAL A 253 27.74 -28.47 27.55
C VAL A 253 28.20 -27.08 27.94
N GLY A 254 29.49 -26.78 27.74
CA GLY A 254 30.00 -25.44 27.95
C GLY A 254 29.45 -24.48 26.89
N TYR A 255 29.08 -23.27 27.28
CA TYR A 255 28.73 -22.20 26.35
C TYR A 255 29.64 -21.02 26.62
N PHE A 256 30.08 -20.36 25.54
CA PHE A 256 30.86 -19.13 25.61
C PHE A 256 30.47 -18.14 24.51
N LYS A 257 30.71 -16.87 24.81
CA LYS A 257 30.63 -15.73 23.89
C LYS A 257 31.86 -14.85 24.08
N ILE A 258 32.57 -14.55 23.00
CA ILE A 258 33.80 -13.75 23.02
C ILE A 258 33.76 -12.66 21.95
N GLU A 259 34.56 -11.61 22.13
CA GLU A 259 34.78 -10.59 21.10
C GLU A 259 35.54 -11.17 19.89
N ASN A 260 35.14 -10.81 18.66
CA ASN A 260 35.92 -11.13 17.46
C ASN A 260 37.11 -10.16 17.31
N LYS A 261 38.16 -10.35 18.10
CA LYS A 261 39.41 -9.55 18.07
C LYS A 261 40.63 -10.43 18.22
N SER A 262 41.81 -9.90 17.91
CA SER A 262 43.10 -10.58 18.09
C SER A 262 43.36 -11.00 19.55
N VAL A 263 42.78 -10.28 20.50
CA VAL A 263 42.77 -10.61 21.93
C VAL A 263 41.31 -10.72 22.37
N PRO A 264 40.68 -11.90 22.21
CA PRO A 264 39.25 -12.09 22.44
C PRO A 264 38.91 -12.01 23.93
N LYS A 265 38.14 -10.99 24.34
CA LYS A 265 37.61 -10.92 25.70
C LYS A 265 36.36 -11.79 25.84
N ILE A 266 36.25 -12.47 26.97
CA ILE A 266 35.07 -13.26 27.33
C ILE A 266 33.93 -12.33 27.75
N ILE A 267 32.85 -12.37 26.96
CA ILE A 267 31.62 -11.60 27.14
C ILE A 267 30.63 -12.37 28.02
N ASP A 268 30.43 -13.66 27.73
CA ASP A 268 29.49 -14.51 28.47
C ASP A 268 29.96 -15.96 28.48
N ILE A 269 29.65 -16.70 29.55
CA ILE A 269 29.92 -18.13 29.72
C ILE A 269 28.86 -18.76 30.62
N ASN A 270 28.52 -20.03 30.38
CA ASN A 270 27.58 -20.72 31.26
C ASN A 270 28.28 -21.42 32.45
N SER A 271 27.49 -21.82 33.45
CA SER A 271 27.98 -22.48 34.66
C SER A 271 28.59 -23.87 34.41
N ALA A 272 28.19 -24.56 33.33
CA ALA A 272 28.80 -25.83 32.95
C ALA A 272 30.27 -25.66 32.58
N LEU A 273 30.59 -24.63 31.79
CA LEU A 273 31.96 -24.31 31.41
C LEU A 273 32.81 -23.91 32.62
N ILE A 274 32.27 -23.06 33.51
CA ILE A 274 32.95 -22.64 34.75
C ILE A 274 33.32 -23.85 35.62
N LYS A 275 32.36 -24.76 35.83
CA LYS A 275 32.58 -25.98 36.63
C LYS A 275 33.62 -26.89 36.00
N LYS A 276 33.56 -27.12 34.68
CA LYS A 276 34.50 -27.99 33.96
C LYS A 276 35.92 -27.42 33.94
N LEU A 277 36.07 -26.10 33.83
CA LEU A 277 37.36 -25.41 33.89
C LEU A 277 37.87 -25.16 35.34
N GLN A 278 37.09 -25.59 36.35
CA GLN A 278 37.42 -25.52 37.78
C GLN A 278 37.57 -24.10 38.35
N PHE A 279 36.86 -23.12 37.77
CA PHE A 279 36.80 -21.76 38.32
C PHE A 279 35.72 -21.62 39.38
N LYS A 280 35.91 -20.72 40.36
CA LYS A 280 34.99 -20.54 41.49
C LYS A 280 33.79 -19.66 41.15
N HIS A 281 34.00 -18.55 40.45
CA HIS A 281 32.95 -17.59 40.09
C HIS A 281 33.04 -17.09 38.65
N PHE A 282 31.90 -16.67 38.10
CA PHE A 282 31.80 -16.04 36.77
C PHE A 282 32.71 -14.80 36.63
N SER A 283 32.78 -14.00 37.70
CA SER A 283 33.66 -12.82 37.80
C SER A 283 35.14 -13.13 37.60
N ASP A 284 35.56 -14.37 37.87
CA ASP A 284 36.96 -14.78 37.78
C ASP A 284 37.40 -15.02 36.33
N ILE A 285 36.46 -15.10 35.38
CA ILE A 285 36.70 -15.40 33.97
C ILE A 285 36.21 -14.28 33.05
N THR A 286 35.15 -13.56 33.39
CA THR A 286 34.67 -12.43 32.58
C THR A 286 35.74 -11.36 32.38
N ASN A 287 35.83 -10.81 31.17
CA ASN A 287 36.88 -9.86 30.73
C ASN A 287 38.31 -10.41 30.66
N LYS A 288 38.56 -11.69 31.00
CA LYS A 288 39.84 -12.33 30.67
C LYS A 288 39.95 -12.59 29.17
N ASN A 289 41.20 -12.72 28.73
CA ASN A 289 41.49 -13.14 27.36
C ASN A 289 41.20 -14.64 27.22
N PHE A 290 40.39 -15.00 26.24
CA PHE A 290 40.03 -16.39 25.96
C PHE A 290 41.27 -17.24 25.59
N THR A 291 42.33 -16.66 25.00
CA THR A 291 43.54 -17.42 24.67
C THR A 291 44.31 -17.89 25.90
N GLU A 292 44.14 -17.26 27.07
CA GLU A 292 44.73 -17.71 28.33
C GLU A 292 44.15 -19.04 28.82
N LEU A 293 42.96 -19.40 28.34
CA LEU A 293 42.27 -20.64 28.70
C LEU A 293 42.64 -21.80 27.78
N ILE A 294 43.47 -21.58 26.75
CA ILE A 294 43.78 -22.56 25.70
C ILE A 294 45.28 -22.89 25.75
N GLN A 295 45.63 -24.15 25.49
CA GLN A 295 47.02 -24.61 25.50
C GLN A 295 47.87 -24.00 24.38
N THR A 296 47.32 -23.89 23.18
CA THR A 296 48.05 -23.50 21.97
C THR A 296 47.34 -22.34 21.27
N GLU A 297 47.93 -21.14 21.33
CA GLU A 297 47.36 -19.95 20.65
C GLU A 297 47.28 -20.12 19.12
N ARG A 298 48.18 -20.93 18.54
CA ARG A 298 48.17 -21.26 17.10
C ARG A 298 46.87 -21.97 16.67
N ASP A 299 46.31 -22.82 17.52
CA ASP A 299 45.09 -23.56 17.19
C ASP A 299 43.89 -22.60 17.20
N PHE A 300 43.86 -21.65 18.13
CA PHE A 300 42.86 -20.60 18.15
C PHE A 300 42.93 -19.67 16.92
N SER A 301 44.15 -19.33 16.46
CA SER A 301 44.32 -18.55 15.23
C SER A 301 43.78 -19.27 13.98
N THR A 302 43.84 -20.61 13.97
CA THR A 302 43.29 -21.44 12.90
C THR A 302 41.77 -21.42 12.94
N LEU A 303 41.17 -21.54 14.13
CA LEU A 303 39.74 -21.39 14.35
C LEU A 303 39.22 -20.04 13.85
N LEU A 304 39.90 -18.94 14.20
CA LEU A 304 39.52 -17.59 13.73
C LEU A 304 39.55 -17.47 12.20
N LYS A 305 40.56 -18.06 11.54
CA LYS A 305 40.63 -18.05 10.07
C LYS A 305 39.48 -18.84 9.45
N GLN A 306 39.12 -19.99 10.01
CA GLN A 306 37.99 -20.79 9.54
C GLN A 306 36.66 -20.07 9.77
N LEU A 307 36.44 -19.46 10.93
CA LEU A 307 35.24 -18.67 11.23
C LEU A 307 35.11 -17.43 10.33
N ASN A 308 36.19 -16.70 10.07
CA ASN A 308 36.16 -15.56 9.16
C ASN A 308 35.84 -15.97 7.71
N LYS A 309 36.23 -17.18 7.30
CA LYS A 309 35.95 -17.70 5.94
C LYS A 309 34.54 -18.28 5.81
N ASN A 310 34.12 -19.11 6.77
CA ASN A 310 32.92 -19.95 6.65
C ASN A 310 31.74 -19.48 7.52
N LYS A 311 31.96 -18.51 8.42
CA LYS A 311 30.99 -18.02 9.44
C LYS A 311 30.54 -19.07 10.47
N LEU A 312 30.73 -20.35 10.20
CA LEU A 312 30.41 -21.49 11.06
C LEU A 312 31.55 -22.51 11.04
N VAL A 313 31.83 -23.11 12.20
CA VAL A 313 32.76 -24.21 12.39
C VAL A 313 32.06 -25.26 13.26
N GLU A 314 31.82 -26.43 12.69
CA GLU A 314 30.98 -27.47 13.29
C GLU A 314 31.78 -28.54 14.04
N GLU A 315 33.11 -28.60 13.92
CA GLU A 315 33.89 -29.59 14.66
C GLU A 315 35.34 -29.13 14.78
N PHE A 316 35.71 -28.50 15.90
CA PHE A 316 37.08 -28.04 16.12
C PHE A 316 37.60 -28.47 17.48
N GLN A 317 38.73 -29.17 17.52
CA GLN A 317 39.32 -29.62 18.77
C GLN A 317 40.26 -28.55 19.35
N LEU A 318 40.06 -28.23 20.64
CA LEU A 318 41.00 -27.43 21.42
C LEU A 318 41.25 -28.07 22.77
N THR A 319 42.47 -27.89 23.28
CA THR A 319 42.80 -28.26 24.66
C THR A 319 42.75 -27.03 25.54
N PHE A 320 41.88 -27.07 26.54
CA PHE A 320 41.74 -26.02 27.54
C PHE A 320 42.65 -26.25 28.75
N ILE A 321 43.10 -25.17 29.37
CA ILE A 321 43.84 -25.18 30.64
C ILE A 321 42.88 -24.77 31.76
N THR A 322 42.71 -25.66 32.74
CA THR A 322 41.91 -25.41 33.95
C THR A 322 42.64 -24.50 34.95
N GLN A 323 41.93 -23.98 35.96
CA GLN A 323 42.54 -23.18 37.03
C GLN A 323 43.67 -23.93 37.77
N GLU A 324 43.59 -25.26 37.89
CA GLU A 324 44.61 -26.11 38.49
C GLU A 324 45.74 -26.51 37.52
N LYS A 325 45.82 -25.90 36.33
CA LYS A 325 46.78 -26.20 35.26
C LYS A 325 46.67 -27.61 34.67
N LYS A 326 45.51 -28.27 34.79
CA LYS A 326 45.21 -29.52 34.06
C LYS A 326 44.75 -29.19 32.64
N HIS A 327 45.13 -30.06 31.70
CA HIS A 327 44.74 -29.99 30.30
C HIS A 327 43.48 -30.82 30.05
N VAL A 328 42.49 -30.23 29.40
CA VAL A 328 41.21 -30.90 29.08
C VAL A 328 40.90 -30.69 27.61
N ALA A 329 40.85 -31.78 26.85
CA ALA A 329 40.45 -31.75 25.45
C ALA A 329 38.95 -31.51 25.33
N ALA A 330 38.56 -30.65 24.40
CA ALA A 330 37.17 -30.38 24.10
C ALA A 330 36.96 -30.12 22.61
N GLU A 331 35.75 -30.39 22.18
CA GLU A 331 35.26 -30.18 20.84
C GLU A 331 34.37 -28.94 20.82
N LEU A 332 34.60 -28.07 19.85
CA LEU A 332 33.95 -26.78 19.73
C LEU A 332 33.09 -26.70 18.48
N TYR A 333 31.91 -26.12 18.69
CA TYR A 333 30.95 -25.76 17.66
C TYR A 333 30.76 -24.25 17.76
N CYS A 334 31.30 -23.50 16.80
CA CYS A 334 31.40 -22.04 16.89
C CYS A 334 30.77 -21.37 15.68
N SER A 335 30.13 -20.24 15.91
CA SER A 335 29.59 -19.39 14.85
C SER A 335 30.01 -17.94 15.08
N LEU A 336 30.16 -17.20 13.98
CA LEU A 336 30.40 -15.77 14.00
C LEU A 336 29.06 -15.04 13.85
N THR A 337 28.60 -14.38 14.91
CA THR A 337 27.33 -13.66 14.98
C THR A 337 27.54 -12.16 15.22
N LYS A 338 26.46 -11.37 15.19
CA LYS A 338 26.48 -9.95 15.60
C LYS A 338 25.68 -9.79 16.88
N ASP A 339 26.26 -9.11 17.86
CA ASP A 339 25.58 -8.80 19.11
C ASP A 339 24.57 -7.65 18.95
N LYS A 340 23.76 -7.35 19.99
CA LYS A 340 22.72 -6.29 19.98
C LYS A 340 23.21 -4.90 19.54
N ASN A 341 24.52 -4.64 19.65
CA ASN A 341 25.18 -3.39 19.23
C ASN A 341 25.88 -3.51 17.86
N SER A 342 25.53 -4.50 17.04
CA SER A 342 26.11 -4.76 15.70
C SER A 342 27.61 -5.08 15.67
N LYS A 343 28.21 -5.45 16.82
CA LYS A 343 29.61 -5.89 16.91
C LYS A 343 29.72 -7.37 16.60
N GLU A 344 30.73 -7.75 15.82
CA GLU A 344 31.02 -9.17 15.55
C GLU A 344 31.51 -9.87 16.82
N VAL A 345 30.86 -10.98 17.14
CA VAL A 345 31.14 -11.82 18.31
C VAL A 345 31.19 -13.27 17.87
N ILE A 346 31.96 -14.08 18.60
CA ILE A 346 32.02 -15.52 18.38
C ILE A 346 31.25 -16.17 19.52
N GLU A 347 30.26 -16.97 19.15
CA GLU A 347 29.42 -17.73 20.08
C GLU A 347 29.59 -19.22 19.78
N GLY A 348 29.76 -20.03 20.81
CA GLY A 348 29.99 -21.45 20.61
C GLY A 348 29.65 -22.34 21.80
N LEU A 349 29.50 -23.61 21.48
CA LEU A 349 29.32 -24.71 22.42
C LEU A 349 30.63 -25.50 22.54
N ILE A 350 30.92 -25.95 23.76
CA ILE A 350 32.11 -26.72 24.12
C ILE A 350 31.64 -28.06 24.70
N PHE A 351 32.00 -29.15 24.03
CA PHE A 351 31.77 -30.51 24.48
C PHE A 351 33.08 -31.07 25.01
N PHE A 352 33.16 -31.30 26.31
CA PHE A 352 34.33 -31.94 26.91
C PHE A 352 34.27 -33.44 26.67
N ALA A 353 35.38 -34.03 26.20
CA ALA A 353 35.52 -35.48 26.16
C ALA A 353 35.36 -36.04 27.59
N SER A 354 34.57 -37.12 27.72
CA SER A 354 34.24 -37.78 28.99
C SER A 354 35.44 -38.45 29.63
#